data_AF-A0A1V5ITE3-F1
#
_entry.id   AF-A0A1V5ITE3-F1
#
_cell.length_a   1.000
_cell.length_b   1.000
_cell.length_c   1.000
_cell.angle_alpha   90.00
_cell.angle_beta   90.00
_cell.angle_gamma   90.00
#
_symmetry.space_group_name_H-M   'P 1'
#
loop_
_entity.id
_entity.type
_entity.pdbx_description
1 polymer ?
#
loop_
_entity_poly.entity_id
_entity_poly.type
_entity_poly.pdbx_seq_one_letter_code
_entity_poly.pdbx_strand_id
1 'polypeptide(L)'
;MRTNVRIGNDIKLLWEVLRGWQPVNLNEATEIKVSIMQGGVLDCNEATPITTFAVDPAQNNLLVVEIQAEKITELGYLWVKLEYTMSDGGMIDGNRKITIDNLPVKIVGLTDEAGDVYEFNVTTDVVVGFDGKSAYEVWLVENPDKTLQDYFDWLQQPATDAAASLSELEQTVSGNEALRGTAEQGRGDAEGDREDAEYLRDRAEGLRELAEIARANAEGDATKGRVKAENARVIAEGLRELAEIARANAEGDATKGRVKAENERVTAEGQRAAAETARATAEELRQSNTATAIQQAVSATTAATTAATTAAGEATDAAGLANYAATAANTAAGLADTARLAIQDDLASKADQTELDQLAGEVSDSTEKAGAASLAELNARLLALEKIVSGTITHKLEVTKEFNVWGKTNLILTGSGAATFAPDFVGQKYIDTAGGNVYVAVGVATAGNWKLV
;
A
#
# COMPACT_ATOMS: atom_id res chain seq x y z
N MET A 1 81.11 -51.78 94.01
CA MET A 1 80.50 -53.11 94.24
C MET A 1 79.19 -52.87 94.98
N ARG A 2 78.05 -53.26 94.43
CA ARG A 2 76.73 -52.96 95.02
C ARG A 2 76.31 -54.13 95.92
N THR A 3 75.98 -53.86 97.17
CA THR A 3 75.60 -54.89 98.16
C THR A 3 74.14 -55.33 97.95
N ASN A 4 73.88 -56.63 98.06
CA ASN A 4 72.51 -57.16 98.07
C ASN A 4 71.95 -57.11 99.50
N VAL A 5 70.81 -56.45 99.67
CA VAL A 5 70.11 -56.33 100.96
C VAL A 5 68.74 -57.02 100.83
N ARG A 6 68.37 -57.85 101.81
CA ARG A 6 67.03 -58.46 101.84
C ARG A 6 65.96 -57.41 102.09
N ILE A 7 64.86 -57.50 101.36
CA ILE A 7 63.65 -56.73 101.65
C ILE A 7 63.19 -56.99 103.10
N GLY A 8 62.78 -55.94 103.80
CA GLY A 8 62.35 -56.01 105.20
C GLY A 8 63.40 -55.62 106.25
N ASN A 9 64.61 -55.21 105.85
CA ASN A 9 65.63 -54.67 106.75
C ASN A 9 65.76 -53.15 106.62
N ASP A 10 66.08 -52.49 107.73
CA ASP A 10 66.49 -51.08 107.73
C ASP A 10 67.87 -50.93 107.08
N ILE A 11 68.10 -49.80 106.41
CA ILE A 11 69.36 -49.49 105.73
C ILE A 11 69.89 -48.16 106.25
N LYS A 12 71.13 -48.16 106.74
CA LYS A 12 71.87 -46.94 107.07
C LYS A 12 72.91 -46.65 105.99
N LEU A 13 72.74 -45.54 105.28
CA LEU A 13 73.65 -45.08 104.23
C LEU A 13 74.47 -43.90 104.75
N LEU A 14 75.79 -44.02 104.67
CA LEU A 14 76.72 -42.93 104.88
C LEU A 14 77.21 -42.45 103.50
N TRP A 15 76.76 -41.28 103.06
CA TRP A 15 77.01 -40.76 101.71
C TRP A 15 77.87 -39.50 101.74
N GLU A 16 79.13 -39.62 101.32
CA GLU A 16 79.99 -38.47 101.08
C GLU A 16 79.57 -37.73 99.79
N VAL A 17 79.11 -36.48 99.94
CA VAL A 17 78.67 -35.64 98.83
C VAL A 17 79.84 -34.83 98.29
N LEU A 18 80.25 -35.16 97.07
CA LEU A 18 81.36 -34.53 96.35
C LEU A 18 80.85 -33.84 95.08
N ARG A 19 81.49 -32.72 94.70
CA ARG A 19 81.27 -32.03 93.43
C ARG A 19 82.62 -31.74 92.78
N GLY A 20 82.88 -32.33 91.60
CA GLY A 20 84.16 -32.16 90.90
C GLY A 20 85.37 -32.59 91.75
N TRP A 21 85.25 -33.71 92.48
CA TRP A 21 86.26 -34.24 93.42
C TRP A 21 86.56 -33.35 94.65
N GLN A 22 85.71 -32.37 94.95
CA GLN A 22 85.80 -31.54 96.15
C GLN A 22 84.61 -31.79 97.09
N PRO A 23 84.81 -31.88 98.41
CA PRO A 23 83.74 -31.98 99.39
C PRO A 23 82.75 -30.81 99.31
N VAL A 24 81.44 -31.11 99.33
CA VAL A 24 80.40 -30.08 99.40
C VAL A 24 80.04 -29.83 100.88
N ASN A 25 80.08 -28.58 101.33
CA ASN A 25 79.67 -28.21 102.69
C ASN A 25 78.13 -28.16 102.80
N LEU A 26 77.49 -29.25 103.18
CA LEU A 26 76.03 -29.38 103.28
C LEU A 26 75.42 -28.54 104.41
N ASN A 27 76.20 -28.05 105.39
CA ASN A 27 75.68 -27.14 106.42
C ASN A 27 75.31 -25.76 105.86
N GLU A 28 75.84 -25.38 104.69
CA GLU A 28 75.49 -24.14 103.98
C GLU A 28 74.34 -24.35 103.00
N ALA A 29 73.86 -25.58 102.82
CA ALA A 29 72.73 -25.88 101.96
C ALA A 29 71.39 -25.61 102.65
N THR A 30 70.42 -25.13 101.88
CA THR A 30 69.02 -24.99 102.26
C THR A 30 68.15 -25.94 101.44
N GLU A 31 66.92 -26.18 101.91
CA GLU A 31 65.95 -27.04 101.22
C GLU A 31 66.44 -28.47 100.92
N ILE A 32 67.26 -29.06 101.80
CA ILE A 32 67.74 -30.43 101.66
C ILE A 32 66.56 -31.41 101.69
N LYS A 33 66.44 -32.23 100.65
CA LYS A 33 65.44 -33.28 100.50
C LYS A 33 66.14 -34.57 100.06
N VAL A 34 65.82 -35.65 100.73
CA VAL A 34 66.26 -37.00 100.37
C VAL A 34 65.04 -37.80 99.96
N SER A 35 65.15 -38.50 98.83
CA SER A 35 64.11 -39.39 98.33
C SER A 35 64.71 -40.71 97.88
N ILE A 36 63.91 -41.77 97.87
CA ILE A 36 64.30 -43.08 97.33
C ILE A 36 63.48 -43.43 96.10
N MET A 37 64.08 -44.16 95.17
CA MET A 37 63.38 -44.76 94.03
C MET A 37 63.78 -46.24 93.97
N GLN A 38 62.84 -47.12 93.67
CA GLN A 38 63.00 -48.57 93.66
C GLN A 38 62.56 -49.14 92.32
N GLY A 39 63.23 -50.18 91.84
CA GLY A 39 62.82 -50.90 90.63
C GLY A 39 64.00 -51.41 89.80
N GLY A 40 63.87 -51.35 88.47
CA GLY A 40 64.94 -51.72 87.54
C GLY A 40 66.08 -50.71 87.46
N VAL A 41 67.09 -51.00 86.63
CA VAL A 41 68.20 -50.05 86.35
C VAL A 41 67.75 -48.87 85.48
N LEU A 42 66.71 -49.06 84.65
CA LEU A 42 66.13 -48.01 83.79
C LEU A 42 64.67 -47.69 84.10
N ASP A 43 64.00 -48.54 84.88
CA ASP A 43 62.58 -48.43 85.19
C ASP A 43 62.40 -48.45 86.71
N CYS A 44 62.58 -47.31 87.37
CA CYS A 44 62.32 -47.14 88.80
C CYS A 44 60.99 -46.43 89.03
N ASN A 45 60.39 -46.66 90.20
CA ASN A 45 59.18 -45.98 90.62
C ASN A 45 59.42 -44.49 90.94
N GLU A 46 58.33 -43.78 91.20
CA GLU A 46 58.38 -42.37 91.56
C GLU A 46 59.12 -42.15 92.90
N ALA A 47 59.84 -41.03 92.99
CA ALA A 47 60.65 -40.70 94.15
C ALA A 47 59.81 -40.56 95.43
N THR A 48 60.09 -41.41 96.41
CA THR A 48 59.44 -41.41 97.73
C THR A 48 60.31 -40.66 98.75
N PRO A 49 59.82 -39.59 99.39
CA PRO A 49 60.64 -38.79 100.32
C PRO A 49 60.96 -39.53 101.62
N ILE A 50 62.19 -39.34 102.11
CA ILE A 50 62.70 -39.85 103.39
C ILE A 50 62.94 -38.67 104.33
N THR A 51 62.40 -38.76 105.55
CA THR A 51 62.53 -37.71 106.58
C THR A 51 63.57 -38.02 107.64
N THR A 52 64.15 -39.22 107.61
CA THR A 52 65.13 -39.74 108.56
C THR A 52 66.54 -39.61 107.97
N PHE A 53 67.04 -38.37 107.90
CA PHE A 53 68.42 -38.09 107.48
C PHE A 53 69.02 -36.94 108.30
N ALA A 54 70.34 -36.90 108.40
CA ALA A 54 71.10 -35.83 109.03
C ALA A 54 72.44 -35.61 108.31
N VAL A 55 72.93 -34.37 108.33
CA VAL A 55 74.32 -34.06 107.96
C VAL A 55 75.19 -34.31 109.18
N ASP A 56 76.31 -35.00 109.03
CA ASP A 56 77.22 -35.28 110.13
C ASP A 56 77.84 -33.96 110.64
N PRO A 57 77.69 -33.63 111.94
CA PRO A 57 78.20 -32.37 112.49
C PRO A 57 79.74 -32.31 112.56
N ALA A 58 80.45 -33.44 112.48
CA ALA A 58 81.91 -33.50 112.44
C ALA A 58 82.46 -33.51 111.00
N GLN A 59 81.64 -33.90 110.02
CA GLN A 59 82.01 -34.02 108.62
C GLN A 59 80.93 -33.38 107.73
N ASN A 60 81.06 -32.08 107.45
CA ASN A 60 80.05 -31.28 106.77
C ASN A 60 79.66 -31.75 105.35
N ASN A 61 80.37 -32.72 104.77
CA ASN A 61 80.10 -33.30 103.46
C ASN A 61 79.51 -34.72 103.53
N LEU A 62 79.28 -35.26 104.72
CA LEU A 62 78.72 -36.60 104.92
C LEU A 62 77.23 -36.51 105.26
N LEU A 63 76.40 -37.09 104.39
CA LEU A 63 74.98 -37.25 104.61
C LEU A 63 74.70 -38.64 105.14
N VAL A 64 74.11 -38.72 106.34
CA VAL A 64 73.65 -39.97 106.95
C VAL A 64 72.17 -40.11 106.69
N VAL A 65 71.79 -41.13 105.93
CA VAL A 65 70.39 -41.44 105.59
C VAL A 65 70.01 -42.78 106.20
N GLU A 66 68.94 -42.79 107.00
CA GLU A 66 68.38 -44.01 107.59
C GLU A 66 67.06 -44.33 106.87
N ILE A 67 67.04 -45.41 106.10
CA ILE A 67 65.90 -45.86 105.32
C ILE A 67 65.27 -47.02 106.08
N GLN A 68 64.08 -46.81 106.60
CA GLN A 68 63.33 -47.85 107.31
C GLN A 68 62.81 -48.91 106.33
N ALA A 69 62.79 -50.16 106.76
CA ALA A 69 62.35 -51.32 106.00
C ALA A 69 60.97 -51.12 105.34
N GLU A 70 60.07 -50.44 106.05
CA GLU A 70 58.69 -50.16 105.62
C GLU A 70 58.61 -49.27 104.37
N LYS A 71 59.67 -48.49 104.09
CA LYS A 71 59.77 -47.66 102.88
C LYS A 71 60.29 -48.44 101.69
N ILE A 72 60.77 -49.67 101.89
CA ILE A 72 61.30 -50.55 100.85
C ILE A 72 60.22 -51.55 100.47
N THR A 73 59.55 -51.31 99.35
CA THR A 73 58.35 -52.04 98.92
C THR A 73 58.55 -52.88 97.66
N GLU A 74 59.66 -52.68 96.94
CA GLU A 74 59.94 -53.35 95.67
C GLU A 74 61.30 -54.06 95.67
N LEU A 75 61.36 -55.18 94.94
CA LEU A 75 62.63 -55.87 94.66
C LEU A 75 63.32 -55.19 93.47
N GLY A 76 64.64 -55.11 93.49
CA GLY A 76 65.40 -54.44 92.44
C GLY A 76 66.43 -53.48 93.01
N TYR A 77 66.83 -52.46 92.26
CA TYR A 77 67.80 -51.48 92.69
C TYR A 77 67.13 -50.37 93.50
N LEU A 78 67.75 -50.01 94.63
CA LEU A 78 67.34 -48.87 95.46
C LEU A 78 68.26 -47.69 95.14
N TRP A 79 67.69 -46.65 94.55
CA TRP A 79 68.32 -45.37 94.28
C TRP A 79 68.03 -44.41 95.43
N VAL A 80 69.04 -43.65 95.85
CA VAL A 80 68.88 -42.56 96.81
C VAL A 80 69.19 -41.25 96.10
N LYS A 81 68.19 -40.38 96.07
CA LYS A 81 68.22 -39.06 95.44
C LYS A 81 68.35 -37.99 96.50
N LEU A 82 69.33 -37.10 96.34
CA LEU A 82 69.53 -35.93 97.16
C LEU A 82 69.27 -34.67 96.31
N GLU A 83 68.41 -33.80 96.82
CA GLU A 83 68.12 -32.48 96.26
C GLU A 83 68.43 -31.43 97.32
N TYR A 84 69.17 -30.39 96.95
CA TYR A 84 69.48 -29.28 97.85
C TYR A 84 69.73 -27.98 97.08
N THR A 85 69.56 -26.87 97.77
CA THR A 85 69.76 -25.52 97.22
C THR A 85 70.97 -24.88 97.92
N MET A 86 71.82 -24.21 97.17
CA MET A 86 72.92 -23.39 97.71
C MET A 86 72.87 -21.98 97.12
N SER A 87 73.29 -20.98 97.89
CA SER A 87 73.41 -19.62 97.37
C SER A 87 74.51 -19.55 96.31
N ASP A 88 74.17 -19.02 95.14
CA ASP A 88 75.10 -18.84 94.03
C ASP A 88 74.79 -17.51 93.34
N GLY A 89 75.64 -16.50 93.58
CA GLY A 89 75.49 -15.15 93.02
C GLY A 89 75.57 -15.08 91.49
N GLY A 90 75.93 -16.20 90.82
CA GLY A 90 75.91 -16.32 89.36
C GLY A 90 74.56 -16.77 88.76
N MET A 91 73.57 -17.12 89.60
CA MET A 91 72.22 -17.48 89.15
C MET A 91 71.25 -16.29 89.25
N ILE A 92 70.30 -16.20 88.32
CA ILE A 92 69.34 -15.08 88.23
C ILE A 92 68.45 -15.00 89.49
N ASP A 93 68.15 -16.12 90.13
CA ASP A 93 67.41 -16.23 91.40
C ASP A 93 68.33 -16.31 92.62
N GLY A 94 69.65 -16.11 92.44
CA GLY A 94 70.66 -16.13 93.50
C GLY A 94 70.93 -17.50 94.12
N ASN A 95 70.34 -18.58 93.58
CA ASN A 95 70.39 -19.92 94.15
C ASN A 95 70.67 -20.97 93.08
N ARG A 96 71.52 -21.95 93.38
CA ARG A 96 71.73 -23.13 92.55
C ARG A 96 71.03 -24.33 93.19
N LYS A 97 70.06 -24.89 92.48
CA LYS A 97 69.38 -26.14 92.84
C LYS A 97 70.17 -27.32 92.26
N ILE A 98 70.52 -28.28 93.09
CA ILE A 98 71.35 -29.43 92.73
C ILE A 98 70.56 -30.70 93.04
N THR A 99 70.60 -31.63 92.08
CA THR A 99 70.03 -32.97 92.20
C THR A 99 71.11 -33.97 91.88
N ILE A 100 71.34 -34.93 92.79
CA ILE A 100 72.27 -36.03 92.59
C ILE A 100 71.62 -37.34 93.00
N ASP A 101 71.91 -38.41 92.26
CA ASP A 101 71.40 -39.75 92.52
C ASP A 101 72.57 -40.70 92.80
N ASN A 102 72.39 -41.59 93.77
CA ASN A 102 73.31 -42.68 94.07
C ASN A 102 72.58 -44.02 94.00
N LEU A 103 73.27 -45.08 93.59
CA LEU A 103 72.73 -46.43 93.52
C LEU A 103 73.42 -47.35 94.53
N PRO A 104 73.08 -47.23 95.84
CA PRO A 104 73.82 -47.87 96.91
C PRO A 104 73.66 -49.40 96.95
N VAL A 105 72.46 -49.95 96.70
CA VAL A 105 72.17 -51.38 96.93
C VAL A 105 71.18 -51.98 95.93
N LYS A 106 71.15 -53.31 95.89
CA LYS A 106 70.10 -54.10 95.26
C LYS A 106 69.28 -54.83 96.33
N ILE A 107 67.97 -54.57 96.36
CA ILE A 107 66.98 -55.25 97.19
C ILE A 107 66.63 -56.61 96.56
N VAL A 108 66.81 -57.68 97.34
CA VAL A 108 66.55 -59.07 96.93
C VAL A 108 65.46 -59.72 97.80
N GLY A 109 64.86 -60.81 97.32
CA GLY A 109 63.79 -61.51 98.02
C GLY A 109 64.26 -62.14 99.34
N LEU A 110 63.31 -62.43 100.24
CA LEU A 110 63.57 -63.01 101.57
C LEU A 110 64.38 -64.32 101.54
N THR A 111 64.28 -65.09 100.45
CA THR A 111 64.94 -66.39 100.25
C THR A 111 66.22 -66.32 99.43
N ASP A 112 66.55 -65.15 98.87
CA ASP A 112 67.73 -64.98 98.03
C ASP A 112 68.99 -64.76 98.89
N GLU A 113 70.15 -65.09 98.35
CA GLU A 113 71.45 -64.80 98.99
C GLU A 113 71.61 -63.29 99.16
N ALA A 114 71.64 -62.84 100.43
CA ALA A 114 71.99 -61.47 100.80
C ALA A 114 73.30 -61.46 101.57
N GLY A 115 74.04 -60.36 101.47
CA GLY A 115 75.30 -60.20 102.18
C GLY A 115 75.07 -59.96 103.68
N ASP A 116 75.97 -60.47 104.53
CA ASP A 116 75.89 -60.40 106.00
C ASP A 116 76.26 -59.03 106.61
N VAL A 117 76.13 -57.92 105.87
CA VAL A 117 76.67 -56.61 106.28
C VAL A 117 75.65 -55.48 106.01
N TYR A 118 75.16 -54.85 107.09
CA TYR A 118 74.08 -53.84 107.08
C TYR A 118 74.56 -52.39 107.32
N GLU A 119 75.86 -52.13 107.25
CA GLU A 119 76.47 -50.79 107.16
C GLU A 119 77.58 -50.84 106.09
N PHE A 120 77.55 -49.97 105.09
CA PHE A 120 78.59 -49.95 104.05
C PHE A 120 78.89 -48.52 103.58
N ASN A 121 80.19 -48.22 103.49
CA ASN A 121 80.71 -47.01 102.84
C ASN A 121 80.91 -47.30 101.35
N VAL A 122 80.46 -46.41 100.47
CA VAL A 122 80.61 -46.55 99.01
C VAL A 122 81.45 -45.42 98.44
N THR A 123 82.58 -45.78 97.82
CA THR A 123 83.40 -44.95 96.94
C THR A 123 83.45 -45.59 95.54
N THR A 124 83.72 -44.79 94.51
CA THR A 124 83.65 -45.18 93.08
C THR A 124 84.95 -45.88 92.59
N ASP A 125 84.85 -47.13 92.06
CA ASP A 125 85.83 -47.97 91.29
C ASP A 125 87.15 -48.50 91.93
N VAL A 126 87.82 -49.65 91.62
CA VAL A 126 87.70 -50.87 90.76
C VAL A 126 88.69 -51.97 91.28
N VAL A 127 88.45 -53.26 90.95
CA VAL A 127 89.13 -54.52 91.37
C VAL A 127 90.38 -54.92 90.53
N VAL A 128 91.34 -55.62 91.15
CA VAL A 128 92.63 -56.14 90.59
C VAL A 128 92.56 -57.67 90.37
N GLY A 129 93.07 -58.20 89.25
CA GLY A 129 93.15 -59.64 88.92
C GLY A 129 94.57 -60.12 88.52
N PHE A 130 94.85 -61.42 88.72
CA PHE A 130 96.15 -62.13 88.56
C PHE A 130 96.59 -62.40 87.10
N ASP A 131 97.91 -62.48 86.86
CA ASP A 131 98.56 -62.65 85.54
C ASP A 131 98.46 -64.09 84.98
N GLY A 132 97.74 -64.28 83.87
CA GLY A 132 97.79 -65.47 83.01
C GLY A 132 98.75 -65.31 81.81
N LYS A 133 98.92 -66.36 80.98
CA LYS A 133 99.62 -66.25 79.68
C LYS A 133 99.04 -65.08 78.87
N SER A 134 99.89 -64.29 78.24
CA SER A 134 99.44 -63.19 77.37
C SER A 134 98.68 -63.74 76.15
N ALA A 135 97.79 -62.92 75.58
CA ALA A 135 96.99 -63.33 74.42
C ALA A 135 97.84 -63.73 73.20
N TYR A 136 99.04 -63.17 73.05
CA TYR A 136 100.03 -63.57 72.04
C TYR A 136 100.58 -64.98 72.27
N GLU A 137 100.93 -65.32 73.53
CA GLU A 137 101.44 -66.65 73.89
C GLU A 137 100.40 -67.76 73.73
N VAL A 138 99.10 -67.42 73.81
CA VAL A 138 98.00 -68.36 73.51
C VAL A 138 97.87 -68.58 72.00
N TRP A 139 97.92 -67.52 71.18
CA TRP A 139 97.82 -67.61 69.71
C TRP A 139 99.00 -68.34 69.05
N LEU A 140 100.21 -68.19 69.62
CA LEU A 140 101.43 -68.90 69.20
C LEU A 140 101.34 -70.43 69.30
N VAL A 141 100.50 -70.97 70.18
CA VAL A 141 100.32 -72.43 70.34
C VAL A 141 99.82 -73.07 69.04
N GLU A 142 98.95 -72.38 68.32
CA GLU A 142 98.37 -72.82 67.05
C GLU A 142 99.13 -72.25 65.83
N ASN A 143 100.06 -71.32 66.05
CA ASN A 143 100.82 -70.60 65.04
C ASN A 143 102.33 -70.51 65.39
N PRO A 144 103.03 -71.65 65.54
CA PRO A 144 104.34 -71.70 66.20
C PRO A 144 105.47 -70.96 65.44
N ASP A 145 105.35 -70.83 64.12
CA ASP A 145 106.37 -70.21 63.25
C ASP A 145 106.11 -68.72 62.97
N LYS A 146 105.21 -68.09 63.73
CA LYS A 146 104.75 -66.72 63.50
C LYS A 146 105.30 -65.72 64.50
N THR A 147 105.43 -64.48 64.05
CA THR A 147 105.98 -63.37 64.81
C THR A 147 104.89 -62.59 65.57
N LEU A 148 105.30 -61.70 66.47
CA LEU A 148 104.39 -60.77 67.14
C LEU A 148 103.69 -59.84 66.14
N GLN A 149 104.33 -59.53 65.00
CA GLN A 149 103.73 -58.73 63.94
C GLN A 149 102.60 -59.51 63.25
N ASP A 150 102.79 -60.79 62.97
CA ASP A 150 101.73 -61.64 62.38
C ASP A 150 100.50 -61.73 63.30
N TYR A 151 100.70 -61.68 64.63
CA TYR A 151 99.61 -61.63 65.61
C TYR A 151 98.85 -60.29 65.56
N PHE A 152 99.55 -59.17 65.46
CA PHE A 152 98.91 -57.86 65.29
C PHE A 152 98.17 -57.76 63.96
N ASP A 153 98.75 -58.28 62.89
CA ASP A 153 98.10 -58.31 61.57
C ASP A 153 96.83 -59.18 61.64
N TRP A 154 96.85 -60.33 62.32
CA TRP A 154 95.65 -61.17 62.54
C TRP A 154 94.56 -60.46 63.36
N LEU A 155 94.92 -59.75 64.44
CA LEU A 155 93.97 -58.96 65.24
C LEU A 155 93.38 -57.78 64.43
N GLN A 156 94.16 -57.19 63.53
CA GLN A 156 93.75 -56.06 62.71
C GLN A 156 93.00 -56.47 61.44
N GLN A 157 93.21 -57.71 60.95
CA GLN A 157 92.66 -58.21 59.68
C GLN A 157 91.15 -57.98 59.55
N PRO A 158 90.29 -58.30 60.55
CA PRO A 158 88.85 -58.04 60.44
C PRO A 158 88.52 -56.56 60.26
N ALA A 159 89.29 -55.66 60.90
CA ALA A 159 89.10 -54.23 60.77
C ALA A 159 89.61 -53.70 59.41
N THR A 160 90.72 -54.23 58.89
CA THR A 160 91.24 -53.86 57.57
C THR A 160 90.36 -54.39 56.44
N ASP A 161 89.82 -55.60 56.56
CA ASP A 161 88.89 -56.18 55.58
C ASP A 161 87.55 -55.44 55.57
N ALA A 162 87.05 -55.05 56.75
CA ALA A 162 85.87 -54.20 56.87
C ALA A 162 86.10 -52.80 56.28
N ALA A 163 87.28 -52.21 56.51
CA ALA A 163 87.65 -50.91 55.94
C ALA A 163 87.76 -50.96 54.40
N ALA A 164 88.35 -52.02 53.85
CA ALA A 164 88.42 -52.24 52.40
C ALA A 164 87.01 -52.40 51.80
N SER A 165 86.17 -53.24 52.41
CA SER A 165 84.79 -53.47 51.99
C SER A 165 83.94 -52.19 52.06
N LEU A 166 84.12 -51.37 53.10
CA LEU A 166 83.45 -50.09 53.23
C LEU A 166 83.89 -49.11 52.14
N SER A 167 85.18 -49.07 51.81
CA SER A 167 85.70 -48.23 50.73
C SER A 167 85.11 -48.60 49.37
N GLU A 168 84.96 -49.90 49.08
CA GLU A 168 84.30 -50.38 47.86
C GLU A 168 82.81 -50.02 47.82
N LEU A 169 82.10 -50.14 48.95
CA LEU A 169 80.71 -49.73 49.07
C LEU A 169 80.54 -48.22 48.87
N GLU A 170 81.40 -47.40 49.48
CA GLU A 170 81.39 -45.94 49.33
C GLU A 170 81.61 -45.52 47.88
N GLN A 171 82.56 -46.15 47.17
CA GLN A 171 82.75 -45.93 45.74
C GLN A 171 81.50 -46.28 44.93
N THR A 172 80.86 -47.41 45.24
CA THR A 172 79.63 -47.84 44.58
C THR A 172 78.47 -46.88 44.83
N VAL A 173 78.26 -46.47 46.09
CA VAL A 173 77.22 -45.51 46.47
C VAL A 173 77.46 -44.16 45.79
N SER A 174 78.70 -43.68 45.80
CA SER A 174 79.06 -42.43 45.12
C SER A 174 78.80 -42.50 43.62
N GLY A 175 79.10 -43.62 42.97
CA GLY A 175 78.80 -43.84 41.55
C GLY A 175 77.30 -43.86 41.26
N ASN A 176 76.52 -44.58 42.08
CA ASN A 176 75.07 -44.62 41.95
C ASN A 176 74.42 -43.26 42.19
N GLU A 177 74.93 -42.48 43.14
CA GLU A 177 74.45 -41.13 43.43
C GLU A 177 74.70 -40.18 42.25
N ALA A 178 75.88 -40.27 41.62
CA ALA A 178 76.18 -39.51 40.41
C ALA A 178 75.26 -39.88 39.23
N LEU A 179 74.98 -41.18 39.05
CA LEU A 179 74.02 -41.67 38.05
C LEU A 179 72.60 -41.16 38.34
N ARG A 180 72.16 -41.18 39.61
CA ARG A 180 70.86 -40.64 40.04
C ARG A 180 70.77 -39.14 39.75
N GLY A 181 71.80 -38.37 40.09
CA GLY A 181 71.86 -36.94 39.81
C GLY A 181 71.76 -36.63 38.31
N THR A 182 72.47 -37.41 37.48
CA THR A 182 72.39 -37.28 36.01
C THR A 182 70.99 -37.61 35.48
N ALA A 183 70.36 -38.67 36.01
CA ALA A 183 69.00 -39.05 35.62
C ALA A 183 67.96 -38.01 36.04
N GLU A 184 68.09 -37.43 37.23
CA GLU A 184 67.18 -36.40 37.71
C GLU A 184 67.36 -35.08 36.95
N GLN A 185 68.59 -34.72 36.58
CA GLN A 185 68.84 -33.60 35.67
C GLN A 185 68.14 -33.84 34.31
N GLY A 186 68.30 -35.03 33.72
CA GLY A 186 67.65 -35.36 32.45
C GLY A 186 66.12 -35.36 32.54
N ARG A 187 65.53 -35.73 33.69
CA ARG A 187 64.09 -35.58 33.94
C ARG A 187 63.68 -34.12 34.04
N GLY A 188 64.48 -33.28 34.70
CA GLY A 188 64.25 -31.84 34.81
C GLY A 188 64.27 -31.16 33.44
N ASP A 189 65.25 -31.48 32.61
CA ASP A 189 65.37 -30.94 31.25
C ASP A 189 64.15 -31.36 30.39
N ALA A 190 63.75 -32.64 30.45
CA ALA A 190 62.58 -33.14 29.73
C ALA A 190 61.25 -32.52 30.20
N GLU A 191 61.13 -32.21 31.49
CA GLU A 191 59.97 -31.51 32.04
C GLU A 191 59.93 -30.05 31.59
N GLY A 192 61.09 -29.38 31.52
CA GLY A 192 61.23 -28.05 30.93
C GLY A 192 60.79 -28.03 29.46
N ASP A 193 61.28 -28.97 28.65
CA ASP A 193 60.86 -29.11 27.25
C ASP A 193 59.34 -29.34 27.12
N ARG A 194 58.74 -30.12 28.03
CA ARG A 194 57.30 -30.37 28.07
C ARG A 194 56.52 -29.09 28.39
N GLU A 195 56.99 -28.29 29.34
CA GLU A 195 56.38 -27.02 29.73
C GLU A 195 56.44 -26.00 28.57
N ASP A 196 57.60 -25.87 27.91
CA ASP A 196 57.76 -25.01 26.75
C ASP A 196 56.85 -25.42 25.58
N ALA A 197 56.72 -26.73 25.33
CA ALA A 197 55.82 -27.26 24.32
C ALA A 197 54.34 -27.01 24.66
N GLU A 198 53.96 -27.09 25.95
CA GLU A 198 52.62 -26.76 26.42
C GLU A 198 52.30 -25.28 26.23
N TYR A 199 53.24 -24.41 26.59
CA TYR A 199 53.12 -22.97 26.41
C TYR A 199 52.93 -22.58 24.94
N LEU A 200 53.72 -23.19 24.03
CA LEU A 200 53.57 -22.97 22.60
C LEU A 200 52.22 -23.47 22.06
N ARG A 201 51.71 -24.58 22.59
CA ARG A 201 50.40 -25.12 22.21
C ARG A 201 49.28 -24.20 22.66
N ASP A 202 49.30 -23.73 23.91
CA ASP A 202 48.33 -22.79 24.46
C ASP A 202 48.28 -21.49 23.64
N ARG A 203 49.47 -20.94 23.31
CA ARG A 203 49.57 -19.75 22.45
C ARG A 203 49.02 -19.99 21.04
N ALA A 204 49.29 -21.16 20.45
CA ALA A 204 48.75 -21.52 19.14
C ALA A 204 47.22 -21.67 19.18
N GLU A 205 46.68 -22.24 20.25
CA GLU A 205 45.24 -22.39 20.45
C GLU A 205 44.54 -21.03 20.64
N GLY A 206 45.13 -20.11 21.40
CA GLY A 206 44.63 -18.74 21.50
C GLY A 206 44.62 -18.00 20.16
N LEU A 207 45.64 -18.19 19.32
CA LEU A 207 45.65 -17.65 17.96
C LEU A 207 44.56 -18.27 17.07
N ARG A 208 44.31 -19.57 17.20
CA ARG A 208 43.23 -20.28 16.50
C ARG A 208 41.86 -19.74 16.91
N GLU A 209 41.65 -19.51 18.20
CA GLU A 209 40.41 -18.93 18.73
C GLU A 209 40.17 -17.51 18.18
N LEU A 210 41.19 -16.65 18.21
CA LEU A 210 41.11 -15.30 17.64
C LEU A 210 40.80 -15.31 16.14
N ALA A 211 41.42 -16.24 15.39
CA ALA A 211 41.14 -16.40 13.96
C ALA A 211 39.70 -16.85 13.71
N GLU A 212 39.16 -17.75 14.53
CA GLU A 212 37.78 -18.22 14.41
C GLU A 212 36.76 -17.12 14.77
N ILE A 213 37.04 -16.31 15.79
CA ILE A 213 36.24 -15.11 16.12
C ILE A 213 36.24 -14.14 14.94
N ALA A 214 37.40 -13.86 14.34
CA ALA A 214 37.51 -12.98 13.19
C ALA A 214 36.72 -13.52 11.98
N ARG A 215 36.80 -14.83 11.72
CA ARG A 215 36.04 -15.51 10.66
C ARG A 215 34.53 -15.38 10.89
N ALA A 216 34.06 -15.65 12.11
CA ALA A 216 32.64 -15.55 12.47
C ALA A 216 32.10 -14.12 12.33
N ASN A 217 32.87 -13.12 12.74
CA ASN A 217 32.49 -11.71 12.58
C ASN A 217 32.40 -11.32 11.09
N ALA A 218 33.38 -11.71 10.29
CA ALA A 218 33.38 -11.44 8.85
C ALA A 218 32.19 -12.09 8.13
N GLU A 219 31.85 -13.33 8.50
CA GLU A 219 30.68 -14.05 7.96
C GLU A 219 29.36 -13.38 8.39
N GLY A 220 29.26 -12.95 9.65
CA GLY A 220 28.12 -12.20 10.16
C GLY A 220 27.90 -10.88 9.42
N ASP A 221 28.96 -10.12 9.18
CA ASP A 221 28.89 -8.83 8.48
C ASP A 221 28.60 -9.00 6.98
N ALA A 222 29.17 -10.02 6.34
CA ALA A 222 28.82 -10.38 4.96
C ALA A 222 27.34 -10.73 4.83
N THR A 223 26.80 -11.48 5.80
CA THR A 223 25.37 -11.85 5.83
C THR A 223 24.48 -10.63 6.00
N LYS A 224 24.78 -9.74 6.96
CA LYS A 224 24.06 -8.47 7.14
C LYS A 224 24.10 -7.61 5.86
N GLY A 225 25.26 -7.53 5.21
CA GLY A 225 25.44 -6.82 3.95
C GLY A 225 24.53 -7.36 2.84
N ARG A 226 24.51 -8.69 2.67
CA ARG A 226 23.63 -9.37 1.71
C ARG A 226 22.15 -9.12 1.99
N VAL A 227 21.71 -9.25 3.24
CA VAL A 227 20.31 -9.01 3.64
C VAL A 227 19.90 -7.56 3.35
N LYS A 228 20.76 -6.58 3.69
CA LYS A 228 20.50 -5.17 3.39
C LYS A 228 20.37 -4.90 1.89
N ALA A 229 21.25 -5.50 1.07
CA ALA A 229 21.20 -5.37 -0.38
C ALA A 229 19.94 -6.02 -0.97
N GLU A 230 19.56 -7.20 -0.48
CA GLU A 230 18.35 -7.89 -0.94
C GLU A 230 17.08 -7.14 -0.57
N ASN A 231 16.99 -6.61 0.66
CA ASN A 231 15.86 -5.75 1.05
C ASN A 231 15.75 -4.50 0.16
N ALA A 232 16.88 -3.87 -0.16
CA ALA A 232 16.89 -2.73 -1.09
C ALA A 232 16.42 -3.13 -2.50
N ARG A 233 16.83 -4.31 -2.98
CA ARG A 233 16.38 -4.88 -4.26
C ARG A 233 14.88 -5.14 -4.27
N VAL A 234 14.35 -5.75 -3.21
CA VAL A 234 12.90 -6.02 -3.05
C VAL A 234 12.09 -4.72 -3.06
N ILE A 235 12.54 -3.69 -2.34
CA ILE A 235 11.88 -2.38 -2.35
C ILE A 235 11.90 -1.76 -3.75
N ALA A 236 13.06 -1.77 -4.42
CA ALA A 236 13.19 -1.23 -5.77
C ALA A 236 12.30 -1.97 -6.77
N GLU A 237 12.18 -3.29 -6.63
CA GLU A 237 11.33 -4.13 -7.47
C GLU A 237 9.84 -3.86 -7.22
N GLY A 238 9.43 -3.68 -5.96
CA GLY A 238 8.06 -3.26 -5.64
C GLY A 238 7.70 -1.88 -6.20
N LEU A 239 8.64 -0.93 -6.18
CA LEU A 239 8.44 0.38 -6.83
C LEU A 239 8.34 0.25 -8.36
N ARG A 240 9.13 -0.65 -8.97
CA ARG A 240 9.06 -0.95 -10.42
C ARG A 240 7.71 -1.53 -10.80
N GLU A 241 7.21 -2.48 -10.02
CA GLU A 241 5.89 -3.08 -10.21
C GLU A 241 4.76 -2.03 -10.13
N LEU A 242 4.77 -1.17 -9.10
CA LEU A 242 3.79 -0.09 -8.97
C LEU A 242 3.85 0.89 -10.15
N ALA A 243 5.04 1.23 -10.62
CA ALA A 243 5.22 2.10 -11.79
C ALA A 243 4.66 1.46 -13.07
N GLU A 244 4.87 0.15 -13.25
CA GLU A 244 4.36 -0.59 -14.41
C GLU A 244 2.82 -0.71 -14.38
N ILE A 245 2.23 -0.95 -13.20
CA ILE A 245 0.77 -0.91 -13.01
C ILE A 245 0.21 0.46 -13.38
N ALA A 246 0.84 1.55 -12.90
CA ALA A 246 0.43 2.91 -13.23
C ALA A 246 0.52 3.19 -14.73
N ARG A 247 1.59 2.75 -15.39
CA ARG A 247 1.78 2.84 -16.84
C ARG A 247 0.68 2.10 -17.60
N ALA A 248 0.40 0.85 -17.23
CA ALA A 248 -0.63 0.04 -17.85
C ALA A 248 -2.03 0.66 -17.71
N ASN A 249 -2.36 1.20 -16.54
CA ASN A 249 -3.63 1.89 -16.31
C ASN A 249 -3.75 3.15 -17.17
N ALA A 250 -2.70 3.99 -17.22
CA ALA A 250 -2.69 5.19 -18.05
C ALA A 250 -2.85 4.87 -19.55
N GLU A 251 -2.18 3.83 -20.04
CA GLU A 251 -2.31 3.37 -21.42
C GLU A 251 -3.72 2.81 -21.72
N GLY A 252 -4.29 2.06 -20.78
CA GLY A 252 -5.67 1.57 -20.85
C GLY A 252 -6.69 2.70 -20.94
N ASP A 253 -6.56 3.73 -20.10
CA ASP A 253 -7.47 4.87 -20.08
C ASP A 253 -7.31 5.77 -21.30
N ALA A 254 -6.08 5.98 -21.77
CA ALA A 254 -5.82 6.68 -23.04
C ALA A 254 -6.48 5.95 -24.22
N THR A 255 -6.41 4.61 -24.23
CA THR A 255 -7.05 3.79 -25.26
C THR A 255 -8.57 3.91 -25.22
N LYS A 256 -9.19 3.80 -24.02
CA LYS A 256 -10.64 4.01 -23.86
C LYS A 256 -11.06 5.40 -24.32
N GLY A 257 -10.30 6.45 -23.98
CA GLY A 257 -10.54 7.82 -24.41
C GLY A 257 -10.53 7.97 -25.92
N ARG A 258 -9.52 7.38 -26.60
CA ARG A 258 -9.44 7.36 -28.07
C ARG A 258 -10.61 6.63 -28.71
N VAL A 259 -11.00 5.46 -28.18
CA VAL A 259 -12.14 4.68 -28.70
C VAL A 259 -13.45 5.46 -28.56
N LYS A 260 -13.67 6.11 -27.41
CA LYS A 260 -14.85 6.95 -27.19
C LYS A 260 -14.91 8.11 -28.18
N ALA A 261 -13.81 8.84 -28.34
CA ALA A 261 -13.73 9.96 -29.29
C ALA A 261 -13.94 9.50 -30.75
N GLU A 262 -13.39 8.34 -31.13
CA GLU A 262 -13.57 7.80 -32.48
C GLU A 262 -15.02 7.35 -32.72
N ASN A 263 -15.67 6.73 -31.74
CA ASN A 263 -17.10 6.38 -31.84
C ASN A 263 -18.00 7.61 -31.97
N GLU A 264 -17.71 8.68 -31.23
CA GLU A 264 -18.40 9.97 -31.35
C GLU A 264 -18.19 10.58 -32.74
N ARG A 265 -16.96 10.55 -33.25
CA ARG A 265 -16.62 11.01 -34.61
C ARG A 265 -17.38 10.21 -35.68
N VAL A 266 -17.40 8.87 -35.57
CA VAL A 266 -18.11 7.99 -36.51
C VAL A 266 -19.61 8.26 -36.49
N THR A 267 -20.19 8.49 -35.30
CA THR A 267 -21.62 8.82 -35.18
C THR A 267 -21.94 10.18 -35.81
N ALA A 268 -21.13 11.20 -35.54
CA ALA A 268 -21.29 12.52 -36.15
C ALA A 268 -21.14 12.46 -37.68
N GLU A 269 -20.18 11.65 -38.18
CA GLU A 269 -19.99 11.41 -39.61
C GLU A 269 -21.21 10.73 -40.24
N GLY A 270 -21.79 9.74 -39.57
CA GLY A 270 -23.00 9.07 -40.01
C GLY A 270 -24.20 10.04 -40.11
N GLN A 271 -24.36 10.92 -39.12
CA GLN A 271 -25.39 11.96 -39.15
C GLN A 271 -25.17 12.96 -40.30
N ARG A 272 -23.92 13.37 -40.53
CA ARG A 272 -23.56 14.24 -41.66
C ARG A 272 -23.89 13.58 -43.01
N ALA A 273 -23.53 12.31 -43.18
CA ALA A 273 -23.82 11.55 -44.40
C ALA A 273 -25.33 11.41 -44.64
N ALA A 274 -26.12 11.15 -43.59
CA ALA A 274 -27.57 11.08 -43.68
C ALA A 274 -28.19 12.44 -44.07
N ALA A 275 -27.72 13.53 -43.46
CA ALA A 275 -28.16 14.88 -43.79
C ALA A 275 -27.82 15.26 -45.24
N GLU A 276 -26.63 14.91 -45.71
CA GLU A 276 -26.20 15.16 -47.09
C GLU A 276 -27.02 14.35 -48.10
N THR A 277 -27.35 13.09 -47.77
CA THR A 277 -28.26 12.27 -48.58
C THR A 277 -29.64 12.91 -48.67
N ALA A 278 -30.22 13.35 -47.54
CA ALA A 278 -31.52 14.03 -47.54
C ALA A 278 -31.49 15.34 -48.35
N ARG A 279 -30.39 16.10 -48.25
CA ARG A 279 -30.17 17.31 -49.05
C ARG A 279 -30.13 17.00 -50.55
N ALA A 280 -29.41 15.95 -50.95
CA ALA A 280 -29.33 15.51 -52.34
C ALA A 280 -30.71 15.10 -52.88
N THR A 281 -31.48 14.28 -52.15
CA THR A 281 -32.84 13.89 -52.54
C THR A 281 -33.79 15.10 -52.65
N ALA A 282 -33.70 16.05 -51.72
CA ALA A 282 -34.51 17.28 -51.77
C ALA A 282 -34.16 18.14 -53.00
N GLU A 283 -32.87 18.21 -53.35
CA GLU A 283 -32.40 18.95 -54.52
C GLU A 283 -32.83 18.28 -55.84
N GLU A 284 -32.79 16.94 -55.92
CA GLU A 284 -33.34 16.19 -57.05
C GLU A 284 -34.84 16.47 -57.24
N LEU A 285 -35.62 16.46 -56.15
CA LEU A 285 -37.04 16.77 -56.20
C LEU A 285 -37.28 18.22 -56.64
N ARG A 286 -36.48 19.18 -56.15
CA ARG A 286 -36.54 20.58 -56.57
C ARG A 286 -36.29 20.71 -58.08
N GLN A 287 -35.29 20.02 -58.61
CA GLN A 287 -34.97 20.02 -60.04
C GLN A 287 -36.12 19.41 -60.87
N SER A 288 -36.66 18.28 -60.45
CA SER A 288 -37.81 17.62 -61.10
C SER A 288 -39.06 18.51 -61.12
N ASN A 289 -39.41 19.11 -59.98
CA ASN A 289 -40.53 20.05 -59.88
C ASN A 289 -40.31 21.28 -60.77
N THR A 290 -39.09 21.83 -60.80
CA THR A 290 -38.76 22.96 -61.66
C THR A 290 -38.90 22.59 -63.14
N ALA A 291 -38.38 21.43 -63.56
CA ALA A 291 -38.51 20.94 -64.93
C ALA A 291 -39.97 20.72 -65.33
N THR A 292 -40.79 20.19 -64.42
CA THR A 292 -42.23 19.99 -64.64
C THR A 292 -42.95 21.33 -64.80
N ALA A 293 -42.67 22.31 -63.93
CA ALA A 293 -43.25 23.66 -64.03
C ALA A 293 -42.88 24.34 -65.36
N ILE A 294 -41.63 24.19 -65.82
CA ILE A 294 -41.19 24.68 -67.13
C ILE A 294 -41.99 24.02 -68.26
N GLN A 295 -42.13 22.69 -68.25
CA GLN A 295 -42.91 21.98 -69.27
C GLN A 295 -44.38 22.39 -69.30
N GLN A 296 -45.00 22.58 -68.12
CA GLN A 296 -46.37 23.07 -68.01
C GLN A 296 -46.51 24.50 -68.57
N ALA A 297 -45.57 25.39 -68.26
CA ALA A 297 -45.56 26.75 -68.79
C ALA A 297 -45.37 26.77 -70.32
N VAL A 298 -44.49 25.93 -70.86
CA VAL A 298 -44.30 25.77 -72.31
C VAL A 298 -45.58 25.24 -72.97
N SER A 299 -46.21 24.22 -72.40
CA SER A 299 -47.45 23.65 -72.91
C SER A 299 -48.59 24.68 -72.92
N ALA A 300 -48.75 25.44 -71.83
CA ALA A 300 -49.73 26.52 -71.73
C ALA A 300 -49.45 27.63 -72.75
N THR A 301 -48.19 28.03 -72.93
CA THR A 301 -47.77 29.02 -73.93
C THR A 301 -48.07 28.53 -75.35
N THR A 302 -47.80 27.26 -75.64
CA THR A 302 -48.08 26.64 -76.93
C THR A 302 -49.58 26.60 -77.21
N ALA A 303 -50.38 26.16 -76.23
CA ALA A 303 -51.84 26.14 -76.36
C ALA A 303 -52.41 27.54 -76.60
N ALA A 304 -51.94 28.55 -75.87
CA ALA A 304 -52.34 29.94 -76.06
C ALA A 304 -51.94 30.47 -77.46
N THR A 305 -50.74 30.13 -77.94
CA THR A 305 -50.26 30.51 -79.28
C THR A 305 -51.10 29.86 -80.38
N THR A 306 -51.41 28.57 -80.25
CA THR A 306 -52.28 27.85 -81.18
C THR A 306 -53.68 28.47 -81.20
N ALA A 307 -54.28 28.71 -80.04
CA ALA A 307 -55.60 29.35 -79.96
C ALA A 307 -55.62 30.74 -80.61
N ALA A 308 -54.59 31.56 -80.35
CA ALA A 308 -54.45 32.87 -80.98
C ALA A 308 -54.30 32.78 -82.51
N THR A 309 -53.53 31.80 -82.99
CA THR A 309 -53.32 31.57 -84.44
C THR A 309 -54.61 31.09 -85.11
N THR A 310 -55.34 30.16 -84.49
CA THR A 310 -56.64 29.69 -84.98
C THR A 310 -57.63 30.85 -85.04
N ALA A 311 -57.76 31.65 -83.98
CA ALA A 311 -58.64 32.81 -83.97
C ALA A 311 -58.28 33.85 -85.04
N ALA A 312 -56.98 34.07 -85.30
CA ALA A 312 -56.52 34.93 -86.38
C ALA A 312 -56.89 34.36 -87.78
N GLY A 313 -56.79 33.04 -87.96
CA GLY A 313 -57.24 32.35 -89.17
C GLY A 313 -58.74 32.50 -89.40
N GLU A 314 -59.56 32.19 -88.38
CA GLU A 314 -61.01 32.36 -88.42
C GLU A 314 -61.43 33.81 -88.73
N ALA A 315 -60.74 34.79 -88.14
CA ALA A 315 -60.97 36.21 -88.44
C ALA A 315 -60.61 36.56 -89.88
N THR A 316 -59.54 35.97 -90.43
CA THR A 316 -59.13 36.15 -91.83
C THR A 316 -60.16 35.55 -92.78
N ASP A 317 -60.66 34.34 -92.50
CA ASP A 317 -61.70 33.68 -93.29
C ASP A 317 -63.01 34.46 -93.25
N ALA A 318 -63.42 34.94 -92.07
CA ALA A 318 -64.59 35.79 -91.91
C ALA A 318 -64.47 37.10 -92.70
N ALA A 319 -63.29 37.74 -92.69
CA ALA A 319 -63.01 38.91 -93.53
C ALA A 319 -63.08 38.57 -95.04
N GLY A 320 -62.58 37.39 -95.44
CA GLY A 320 -62.69 36.88 -96.80
C GLY A 320 -64.15 36.68 -97.25
N LEU A 321 -64.97 36.05 -96.42
CA LEU A 321 -66.41 35.89 -96.67
C LEU A 321 -67.13 37.24 -96.76
N ALA A 322 -66.80 38.19 -95.89
CA ALA A 322 -67.35 39.54 -95.94
C ALA A 322 -66.98 40.26 -97.24
N ASN A 323 -65.72 40.16 -97.70
CA ASN A 323 -65.29 40.70 -98.99
C ASN A 323 -65.99 40.04 -100.18
N TYR A 324 -66.19 38.71 -100.15
CA TYR A 324 -66.94 37.99 -101.17
C TYR A 324 -68.40 38.45 -101.21
N ALA A 325 -69.05 38.55 -100.06
CA ALA A 325 -70.42 39.06 -99.94
C ALA A 325 -70.55 40.51 -100.45
N ALA A 326 -69.59 41.38 -100.11
CA ALA A 326 -69.55 42.75 -100.62
C ALA A 326 -69.38 42.81 -102.15
N THR A 327 -68.52 41.96 -102.72
CA THR A 327 -68.34 41.84 -104.17
C THR A 327 -69.61 41.34 -104.87
N ALA A 328 -70.28 40.34 -104.28
CA ALA A 328 -71.54 39.83 -104.77
C ALA A 328 -72.65 40.89 -104.73
N ALA A 329 -72.74 41.65 -103.63
CA ALA A 329 -73.68 42.77 -103.50
C ALA A 329 -73.40 43.87 -104.53
N ASN A 330 -72.14 44.26 -104.72
CA ASN A 330 -71.73 45.24 -105.74
C ASN A 330 -72.07 44.75 -107.17
N THR A 331 -71.88 43.45 -107.44
CA THR A 331 -72.26 42.84 -108.72
C THR A 331 -73.78 42.88 -108.93
N ALA A 332 -74.56 42.50 -107.92
CA ALA A 332 -76.02 42.56 -107.96
C ALA A 332 -76.52 43.99 -108.16
N ALA A 333 -75.91 44.98 -107.51
CA ALA A 333 -76.20 46.39 -107.72
C ALA A 333 -75.89 46.82 -109.17
N GLY A 334 -74.75 46.43 -109.73
CA GLY A 334 -74.41 46.70 -111.13
C GLY A 334 -75.36 46.03 -112.13
N LEU A 335 -75.81 44.80 -111.87
CA LEU A 335 -76.84 44.14 -112.67
C LEU A 335 -78.19 44.86 -112.57
N ALA A 336 -78.56 45.32 -111.38
CA ALA A 336 -79.77 46.12 -111.18
C ALA A 336 -79.69 47.46 -111.92
N ASP A 337 -78.54 48.14 -111.90
CA ASP A 337 -78.31 49.35 -112.67
C ASP A 337 -78.36 49.09 -114.18
N THR A 338 -77.79 47.98 -114.64
CA THR A 338 -77.88 47.54 -116.04
C THR A 338 -79.33 47.27 -116.43
N ALA A 339 -80.10 46.59 -115.58
CA ALA A 339 -81.52 46.34 -115.81
C ALA A 339 -82.33 47.66 -115.82
N ARG A 340 -82.04 48.59 -114.91
CA ARG A 340 -82.65 49.92 -114.87
C ARG A 340 -82.36 50.70 -116.15
N LEU A 341 -81.12 50.66 -116.65
CA LEU A 341 -80.73 51.27 -117.92
C LEU A 341 -81.44 50.60 -119.09
N ALA A 342 -81.51 49.27 -119.13
CA ALA A 342 -82.24 48.54 -120.15
C ALA A 342 -83.75 48.86 -120.15
N ILE A 343 -84.36 49.06 -118.98
CA ILE A 343 -85.76 49.53 -118.87
C ILE A 343 -85.86 50.97 -119.38
N GLN A 344 -84.91 51.85 -119.08
CA GLN A 344 -84.88 53.20 -119.62
C GLN A 344 -84.72 53.21 -121.15
N ASP A 345 -83.84 52.38 -121.69
CA ASP A 345 -83.61 52.23 -123.13
C ASP A 345 -84.83 51.60 -123.82
N ASP A 346 -85.50 50.61 -123.21
CA ASP A 346 -86.75 50.02 -123.71
C ASP A 346 -87.91 51.04 -123.66
N LEU A 347 -88.01 51.84 -122.58
CA LEU A 347 -88.93 52.99 -122.53
C LEU A 347 -88.61 54.00 -123.63
N ALA A 348 -87.32 54.29 -123.88
CA ALA A 348 -86.89 55.23 -124.91
C ALA A 348 -87.08 54.67 -126.33
N SER A 349 -87.01 53.35 -126.54
CA SER A 349 -87.21 52.71 -127.85
C SER A 349 -88.68 52.39 -128.14
N LYS A 350 -89.51 52.19 -127.11
CA LYS A 350 -90.98 52.10 -127.21
C LYS A 350 -91.66 53.46 -127.16
N ALA A 351 -90.94 54.51 -126.78
CA ALA A 351 -91.31 55.88 -127.09
C ALA A 351 -91.09 56.13 -128.58
N ASP A 352 -91.92 55.49 -129.42
CA ASP A 352 -92.17 56.03 -130.74
C ASP A 352 -92.80 57.41 -130.50
N GLN A 353 -92.09 58.47 -130.89
CA GLN A 353 -92.57 59.85 -130.85
C GLN A 353 -93.97 59.99 -131.47
N THR A 354 -94.33 59.05 -132.35
CA THR A 354 -95.63 58.86 -132.99
C THR A 354 -96.75 58.42 -132.03
N GLU A 355 -96.51 57.56 -131.03
CA GLU A 355 -97.52 57.19 -130.02
C GLU A 355 -97.66 58.27 -128.93
N LEU A 356 -96.58 59.00 -128.61
CA LEU A 356 -96.63 60.16 -127.69
C LEU A 356 -97.37 61.36 -128.31
N ASP A 357 -97.25 61.58 -129.62
CA ASP A 357 -98.02 62.61 -130.33
C ASP A 357 -99.49 62.19 -130.55
N GLN A 358 -99.79 60.88 -130.58
CA GLN A 358 -101.16 60.36 -130.63
C GLN A 358 -101.86 60.44 -129.26
N LEU A 359 -101.14 60.27 -128.15
CA LEU A 359 -101.62 60.54 -126.79
C LEU A 359 -101.73 62.05 -126.47
N ALA A 360 -100.97 62.92 -127.13
CA ALA A 360 -101.14 64.38 -127.05
C ALA A 360 -102.26 64.90 -127.98
N GLY A 361 -102.57 64.20 -129.07
CA GLY A 361 -103.67 64.49 -130.00
C GLY A 361 -105.05 64.04 -129.51
N GLU A 362 -105.15 62.92 -128.78
CA GLU A 362 -106.42 62.41 -128.20
C GLU A 362 -106.85 63.16 -126.91
N VAL A 363 -106.05 64.11 -126.41
CA VAL A 363 -106.29 64.83 -125.16
C VAL A 363 -106.69 66.31 -125.38
N SER A 364 -107.02 66.72 -126.61
CA SER A 364 -107.46 68.12 -126.90
C SER A 364 -108.79 68.30 -127.67
N ASP A 365 -109.64 67.29 -127.73
CA ASP A 365 -111.06 67.39 -128.14
C ASP A 365 -111.78 66.09 -127.69
N SER A 366 -112.52 66.02 -126.58
CA SER A 366 -113.76 66.76 -126.31
C SER A 366 -113.83 67.33 -124.88
N THR A 367 -113.78 68.66 -124.80
CA THR A 367 -114.66 69.57 -124.06
C THR A 367 -115.24 69.18 -122.69
N GLU A 368 -114.59 69.65 -121.62
CA GLU A 368 -115.15 70.33 -120.42
C GLU A 368 -113.93 70.89 -119.64
N LYS A 369 -113.76 72.17 -119.31
CA LYS A 369 -114.70 73.27 -119.04
C LYS A 369 -113.91 74.59 -118.97
N ALA A 370 -114.43 75.66 -119.59
CA ALA A 370 -113.95 77.03 -119.39
C ALA A 370 -114.33 77.55 -117.99
N GLY A 371 -113.48 78.43 -117.45
CA GLY A 371 -113.53 78.94 -116.08
C GLY A 371 -114.81 79.66 -115.67
N ALA A 372 -115.03 79.73 -114.36
CA ALA A 372 -116.06 80.58 -113.75
C ALA A 372 -115.69 82.06 -113.94
N ALA A 373 -116.58 82.85 -114.55
CA ALA A 373 -116.34 84.24 -114.91
C ALA A 373 -117.02 85.28 -113.99
N SER A 374 -117.53 84.92 -112.80
CA SER A 374 -117.83 85.89 -111.73
C SER A 374 -118.06 85.27 -110.35
N LEU A 375 -117.77 86.03 -109.28
CA LEU A 375 -118.01 85.68 -107.87
C LEU A 375 -119.51 85.49 -107.56
N ALA A 376 -120.40 86.17 -108.30
CA ALA A 376 -121.86 86.00 -108.17
C ALA A 376 -122.33 84.62 -108.68
N GLU A 377 -121.69 84.11 -109.73
CA GLU A 377 -122.00 82.79 -110.29
C GLU A 377 -121.39 81.65 -109.47
N LEU A 378 -120.24 81.88 -108.82
CA LEU A 378 -119.68 80.97 -107.84
C LEU A 378 -120.60 80.83 -106.60
N ASN A 379 -121.14 81.94 -106.09
CA ASN A 379 -122.10 81.91 -104.99
C ASN A 379 -123.44 81.28 -105.38
N ALA A 380 -123.92 81.49 -106.62
CA ALA A 380 -125.11 80.81 -107.12
C ALA A 380 -124.90 79.29 -107.28
N ARG A 381 -123.70 78.87 -107.70
CA ARG A 381 -123.31 77.45 -107.76
C ARG A 381 -123.14 76.86 -106.36
N LEU A 382 -122.58 77.60 -105.41
CA LEU A 382 -122.46 77.17 -104.01
C LEU A 382 -123.85 77.00 -103.38
N LEU A 383 -124.77 77.96 -103.55
CA LEU A 383 -126.16 77.87 -103.08
C LEU A 383 -126.95 76.76 -103.78
N ALA A 384 -126.73 76.51 -105.07
CA ALA A 384 -127.38 75.41 -105.79
C ALA A 384 -126.83 74.04 -105.37
N LEU A 385 -125.51 73.92 -105.12
CA LEU A 385 -124.90 72.72 -104.55
C LEU A 385 -125.36 72.50 -103.10
N GLU A 386 -125.41 73.53 -102.26
CA GLU A 386 -125.96 73.44 -100.90
C GLU A 386 -127.43 73.02 -100.93
N LYS A 387 -128.24 73.48 -101.89
CA LYS A 387 -129.65 73.08 -102.04
C LYS A 387 -129.84 71.65 -102.55
N ILE A 388 -128.95 71.15 -103.41
CA ILE A 388 -128.98 69.78 -103.93
C ILE A 388 -128.45 68.79 -102.87
N VAL A 389 -127.34 69.14 -102.21
CA VAL A 389 -126.73 68.34 -101.14
C VAL A 389 -127.63 68.32 -99.89
N SER A 390 -128.21 69.46 -99.50
CA SER A 390 -129.11 69.55 -98.35
C SER A 390 -130.53 68.99 -98.61
N GLY A 391 -130.89 68.69 -99.86
CA GLY A 391 -132.18 68.11 -100.25
C GLY A 391 -132.14 66.63 -100.61
N THR A 392 -130.97 66.08 -100.96
CA THR A 392 -130.85 64.73 -101.54
C THR A 392 -130.09 63.75 -100.63
N ILE A 393 -129.27 64.24 -99.68
CA ILE A 393 -128.50 63.39 -98.76
C ILE A 393 -129.21 63.20 -97.40
N THR A 394 -130.20 64.03 -97.06
CA THR A 394 -130.95 63.95 -95.78
C THR A 394 -131.93 62.79 -95.68
N HIS A 395 -132.13 61.99 -96.74
CA HIS A 395 -133.16 60.94 -96.72
C HIS A 395 -132.70 59.51 -97.06
N LYS A 396 -131.44 59.25 -97.41
CA LYS A 396 -131.06 57.91 -97.93
C LYS A 396 -129.70 57.30 -97.58
N LEU A 397 -128.82 57.94 -96.82
CA LEU A 397 -127.59 57.32 -96.30
C LEU A 397 -127.28 57.96 -94.94
N GLU A 398 -127.66 57.35 -93.82
CA GLU A 398 -126.85 56.33 -93.12
C GLU A 398 -125.38 56.73 -92.93
N VAL A 399 -125.10 57.45 -91.82
CA VAL A 399 -124.38 56.86 -90.68
C VAL A 399 -125.04 57.38 -89.40
N THR A 400 -126.23 56.86 -89.10
CA THR A 400 -126.84 56.96 -87.77
C THR A 400 -126.17 55.92 -86.86
N LYS A 401 -124.90 56.20 -86.54
CA LYS A 401 -124.18 55.81 -85.33
C LYS A 401 -122.79 56.43 -85.42
N GLU A 402 -122.55 57.38 -84.53
CA GLU A 402 -121.26 57.47 -83.86
C GLU A 402 -120.88 56.03 -83.41
N PHE A 403 -119.90 55.39 -84.05
CA PHE A 403 -119.50 54.01 -83.72
C PHE A 403 -118.12 54.00 -83.05
N ASN A 404 -118.16 54.42 -81.78
CA ASN A 404 -117.33 53.98 -80.66
C ASN A 404 -115.82 54.18 -80.72
N VAL A 405 -115.39 55.39 -80.34
CA VAL A 405 -114.25 55.53 -79.42
C VAL A 405 -114.72 55.12 -78.02
N TRP A 406 -114.98 53.84 -77.75
CA TRP A 406 -115.26 53.37 -76.38
C TRP A 406 -114.95 51.89 -76.16
N GLY A 407 -113.87 51.63 -75.41
CA GLY A 407 -113.55 50.32 -74.87
C GLY A 407 -112.30 50.36 -73.99
N LYS A 408 -112.49 50.69 -72.70
CA LYS A 408 -111.59 50.60 -71.50
C LYS A 408 -110.08 50.88 -71.61
N THR A 409 -109.57 51.29 -72.76
CA THR A 409 -108.13 51.52 -73.00
C THR A 409 -107.88 52.75 -73.86
N ASN A 410 -108.77 53.76 -73.79
CA ASN A 410 -108.51 55.05 -74.43
C ASN A 410 -107.19 55.61 -73.87
N LEU A 411 -106.19 55.76 -74.72
CA LEU A 411 -104.84 56.18 -74.33
C LEU A 411 -104.81 57.62 -73.80
N ILE A 412 -105.72 58.45 -74.33
CA ILE A 412 -105.87 59.86 -74.01
C ILE A 412 -107.35 60.15 -73.77
N LEU A 413 -107.66 60.65 -72.58
CA LEU A 413 -108.95 61.20 -72.20
C LEU A 413 -108.88 62.73 -72.25
N THR A 414 -109.99 63.41 -72.53
CA THR A 414 -110.05 64.88 -72.54
C THR A 414 -111.30 65.33 -71.80
N GLY A 415 -111.22 66.41 -71.02
CA GLY A 415 -112.39 67.03 -70.42
C GLY A 415 -112.09 68.42 -69.86
N SER A 416 -113.13 69.12 -69.43
CA SER A 416 -113.01 70.48 -68.91
C SER A 416 -112.78 70.44 -67.39
N GLY A 417 -111.59 70.82 -66.93
CA GLY A 417 -111.15 70.80 -65.53
C GLY A 417 -110.38 69.53 -65.13
N ALA A 418 -109.89 69.46 -63.88
CA ALA A 418 -109.20 68.26 -63.37
C ALA A 418 -110.13 67.05 -63.29
N ALA A 419 -109.64 65.86 -63.69
CA ALA A 419 -110.43 64.64 -63.71
C ALA A 419 -110.91 64.24 -62.29
N THR A 420 -112.22 64.00 -62.15
CA THR A 420 -112.89 63.64 -60.88
C THR A 420 -113.14 62.12 -60.73
N PHE A 421 -112.62 61.32 -61.66
CA PHE A 421 -112.76 59.86 -61.72
C PHE A 421 -111.38 59.18 -61.72
N ALA A 422 -111.31 57.92 -61.31
CA ALA A 422 -110.06 57.16 -61.31
C ALA A 422 -109.61 56.77 -62.73
N PRO A 423 -108.29 56.75 -63.03
CA PRO A 423 -107.80 56.26 -64.32
C PRO A 423 -108.07 54.77 -64.53
N ASP A 424 -108.18 54.35 -65.80
CA ASP A 424 -108.42 52.94 -66.16
C ASP A 424 -107.15 52.06 -66.04
N PHE A 425 -105.97 52.61 -66.34
CA PHE A 425 -104.66 51.95 -66.23
C PHE A 425 -103.53 52.94 -65.93
N VAL A 426 -102.42 52.46 -65.35
CA VAL A 426 -101.23 53.28 -65.08
C VAL A 426 -100.60 53.70 -66.41
N GLY A 427 -100.32 55.00 -66.57
CA GLY A 427 -99.79 55.60 -67.79
C GLY A 427 -100.84 56.20 -68.72
N GLN A 428 -102.15 56.03 -68.46
CA GLN A 428 -103.21 56.72 -69.20
C GLN A 428 -103.02 58.24 -69.10
N LYS A 429 -103.30 58.98 -70.19
CA LYS A 429 -103.21 60.45 -70.23
C LYS A 429 -104.59 61.10 -70.15
N TYR A 430 -104.69 62.22 -69.45
CA TYR A 430 -105.88 63.07 -69.43
C TYR A 430 -105.48 64.51 -69.75
N ILE A 431 -106.21 65.16 -70.65
CA ILE A 431 -105.99 66.57 -71.03
C ILE A 431 -107.17 67.40 -70.52
N ASP A 432 -106.87 68.35 -69.63
CA ASP A 432 -107.82 69.39 -69.24
C ASP A 432 -107.89 70.44 -70.35
N THR A 433 -108.99 70.45 -71.11
CA THR A 433 -109.19 71.36 -72.25
C THR A 433 -109.54 72.78 -71.84
N ALA A 434 -109.88 73.04 -70.58
CA ALA A 434 -110.19 74.37 -70.07
C ALA A 434 -108.99 75.00 -69.33
N GLY A 435 -108.24 74.20 -68.56
CA GLY A 435 -107.05 74.62 -67.83
C GLY A 435 -105.73 74.42 -68.58
N GLY A 436 -105.72 73.68 -69.71
CA GLY A 436 -104.55 73.40 -70.53
C GLY A 436 -103.55 72.41 -69.93
N ASN A 437 -103.90 71.78 -68.82
CA ASN A 437 -103.04 70.89 -68.05
C ASN A 437 -103.11 69.44 -68.55
N VAL A 438 -101.99 68.72 -68.55
CA VAL A 438 -101.92 67.30 -68.90
C VAL A 438 -101.60 66.48 -67.66
N TYR A 439 -102.39 65.45 -67.42
CA TYR A 439 -102.23 64.54 -66.29
C TYR A 439 -101.89 63.13 -66.80
N VAL A 440 -101.05 62.42 -66.06
CA VAL A 440 -100.74 60.99 -66.27
C VAL A 440 -101.13 60.19 -65.04
N ALA A 441 -101.76 59.05 -65.27
CA ALA A 441 -102.14 58.12 -64.24
C ALA A 441 -100.92 57.40 -63.65
N VAL A 442 -100.73 57.49 -62.33
CA VAL A 442 -99.70 56.70 -61.59
C VAL A 442 -100.32 55.56 -60.76
N GLY A 443 -101.63 55.36 -60.88
CA GLY A 443 -102.43 54.28 -60.27
C GLY A 443 -103.88 54.34 -60.76
N VAL A 444 -104.73 53.39 -60.37
CA VAL A 444 -106.09 53.22 -60.95
C VAL A 444 -107.23 53.22 -59.93
N ALA A 445 -106.91 53.41 -58.65
CA ALA A 445 -107.89 53.19 -57.57
C ALA A 445 -108.80 54.40 -57.31
N THR A 446 -108.31 55.63 -57.49
CA THR A 446 -109.04 56.86 -57.16
C THR A 446 -108.72 57.99 -58.15
N ALA A 447 -109.54 59.05 -58.18
CA ALA A 447 -109.28 60.22 -59.01
C ALA A 447 -107.96 60.95 -58.66
N GLY A 448 -107.48 60.82 -57.41
CA GLY A 448 -106.19 61.39 -56.98
C GLY A 448 -104.96 60.74 -57.62
N ASN A 449 -105.15 59.68 -58.40
CA ASN A 449 -104.09 59.00 -59.13
C ASN A 449 -103.73 59.67 -60.46
N TRP A 450 -104.50 60.66 -60.93
CA TRP A 450 -104.07 61.58 -61.99
C TRP A 450 -103.03 62.54 -61.43
N LYS A 451 -101.79 62.49 -61.93
CA LYS A 451 -100.72 63.42 -61.56
C LYS A 451 -100.44 64.36 -62.71
N LEU A 452 -100.40 65.65 -62.41
CA LEU A 452 -100.01 66.67 -63.37
C LEU A 452 -98.59 66.34 -63.84
N VAL A 453 -98.39 66.35 -65.17
CA VAL A 453 -97.09 66.13 -65.80
C VAL A 453 -96.41 67.45 -66.07
#